data_AF-A0A9P7QIG4-F1
#
_entry.id   AF-A0A9P7QIG4-F1
#
_cell.length_a   1.000
_cell.length_b   1.000
_cell.length_c   1.000
_cell.angle_alpha   90.00
_cell.angle_beta   90.00
_cell.angle_gamma   90.00
#
_symmetry.space_group_name_H-M   'P 1'
#
loop_
_entity.id
_entity.type
_entity.pdbx_description
1 polymer ?
#
loop_
_entity_poly.entity_id
_entity_poly.type
_entity_poly.pdbx_seq_one_letter_code
_entity_poly.pdbx_strand_id
1 'polypeptide(L)'
;MPRPNLIAVFRKFPKEIHRVNNGPSVKLRAWSPYRRSYDIVAKQHGLVEAKALDPPTYVAPNGASMGPNSVYQQSLVSWRFRGSDVIVYSVPKGTSLPDDLVLVHERTDHYSLQPAEQMTIDNLSTKITEFLRANAKVFTREQWLKAYPEATESS
;
A
#
# COMPACT_ATOMS: atom_id res chain seq x y z
N MET A 1 -18.30 23.71 3.21
CA MET A 1 -17.14 23.33 2.38
C MET A 1 -16.55 22.04 2.96
N PRO A 2 -16.49 20.92 2.21
CA PRO A 2 -15.71 19.77 2.66
C PRO A 2 -14.24 20.23 2.80
N ARG A 3 -13.58 19.88 3.90
CA ARG A 3 -12.15 20.16 4.03
C ARG A 3 -11.41 19.35 2.96
N PRO A 4 -10.42 19.92 2.25
CA PRO A 4 -9.58 19.12 1.36
C PRO A 4 -8.96 17.97 2.16
N ASN A 5 -9.02 16.76 1.61
CA ASN A 5 -8.31 15.62 2.19
C ASN A 5 -6.82 15.92 2.08
N LEU A 6 -6.19 16.30 3.19
CA LEU A 6 -4.75 16.54 3.24
C LEU A 6 -4.05 15.19 3.12
N ILE A 7 -3.61 14.86 1.90
CA ILE A 7 -2.68 13.76 1.64
C ILE A 7 -1.27 14.30 1.45
N ALA A 8 -0.28 13.46 1.74
CA ALA A 8 1.10 13.70 1.31
C ALA A 8 1.48 12.68 0.23
N VAL A 9 2.14 13.15 -0.82
CA VAL A 9 2.54 12.33 -1.97
C VAL A 9 4.07 12.28 -2.03
N PHE A 10 4.62 11.08 -2.13
CA PHE A 10 6.05 10.85 -2.09
C PHE A 10 6.52 10.08 -3.32
N ARG A 11 7.66 10.52 -3.88
CA ARG A 11 8.45 9.78 -4.88
C ARG A 11 9.58 8.96 -4.27
N LYS A 12 9.78 9.09 -2.95
CA LYS A 12 10.79 8.38 -2.17
C LYS A 12 10.21 8.05 -0.82
N PHE A 13 10.45 6.85 -0.31
CA PHE A 13 9.90 6.41 0.97
C PHE A 13 10.39 7.33 2.11
N PRO A 14 9.50 8.04 2.82
CA PRO A 14 9.91 9.00 3.86
C PRO A 14 10.41 8.30 5.13
N LYS A 15 10.06 7.03 5.30
CA LYS A 15 10.40 6.14 6.41
C LYS A 15 10.33 4.69 5.96
N GLU A 16 10.70 3.75 6.82
CA GLU A 16 10.45 2.33 6.56
C GLU A 16 8.94 2.06 6.61
N ILE A 17 8.44 1.38 5.58
CA ILE A 17 7.01 1.11 5.40
C ILE A 17 6.84 -0.35 4.97
N HIS A 18 5.84 -1.00 5.54
CA HIS A 18 5.60 -2.43 5.40
C HIS A 18 4.30 -2.71 4.65
N ARG A 19 4.30 -3.74 3.81
CA ARG A 19 3.09 -4.30 3.19
C ARG A 19 2.92 -5.75 3.61
N VAL A 20 1.77 -6.06 4.20
CA VAL A 20 1.34 -7.44 4.45
C VAL A 20 0.67 -7.98 3.19
N ASN A 21 1.05 -9.18 2.76
CA ASN A 21 0.50 -9.80 1.56
C ASN A 21 0.33 -11.31 1.77
N ASN A 22 -0.58 -11.94 1.02
CA ASN A 22 -0.68 -13.39 0.93
C ASN A 22 -0.02 -13.87 -0.36
N GLY A 23 1.16 -14.46 -0.24
CA GLY A 23 2.04 -14.82 -1.34
C GLY A 23 2.85 -13.65 -1.92
N PRO A 24 3.75 -13.92 -2.88
CA PRO A 24 4.73 -12.95 -3.38
C PRO A 24 4.21 -12.03 -4.50
N SER A 25 2.93 -12.10 -4.85
CA SER A 25 2.33 -11.26 -5.88
C SER A 25 1.24 -10.39 -5.26
N VAL A 26 1.33 -9.09 -5.48
CA VAL A 26 0.28 -8.15 -5.09
C VAL A 26 -0.88 -8.29 -6.06
N LYS A 27 -2.08 -8.50 -5.53
CA LYS A 27 -3.32 -8.56 -6.31
C LYS A 27 -4.28 -7.52 -5.77
N LEU A 28 -4.41 -6.40 -6.48
CA LEU A 28 -5.34 -5.34 -6.10
C LEU A 28 -6.77 -5.78 -6.36
N ARG A 29 -7.65 -5.50 -5.39
CA ARG A 29 -9.07 -5.84 -5.48
C ARG A 29 -9.84 -4.64 -5.98
N ALA A 30 -10.39 -4.74 -7.18
CA ALA A 30 -11.34 -3.76 -7.70
C ALA A 30 -12.61 -3.72 -6.83
N TRP A 31 -13.21 -2.55 -6.68
CA TRP A 31 -14.55 -2.40 -6.15
C TRP A 31 -15.55 -3.20 -6.99
N SER A 32 -16.49 -3.86 -6.31
CA SER A 32 -17.70 -4.40 -6.92
C SER A 32 -18.84 -4.44 -5.90
N PRO A 33 -20.11 -4.42 -6.34
CA PRO A 33 -21.26 -4.48 -5.43
C PRO A 33 -21.26 -5.69 -4.49
N TYR A 34 -20.61 -6.79 -4.88
CA TYR A 34 -20.55 -8.04 -4.13
C TYR A 34 -19.33 -8.15 -3.22
N ARG A 35 -18.42 -7.17 -3.22
CA ARG A 35 -17.16 -7.21 -2.47
C ARG A 35 -17.15 -6.16 -1.35
N ARG A 36 -17.08 -6.62 -0.10
CA ARG A 36 -17.04 -5.75 1.08
C ARG A 36 -15.70 -5.03 1.31
N SER A 37 -14.60 -5.52 0.72
CA SER A 37 -13.26 -4.95 0.90
C SER A 37 -12.52 -4.89 -0.42
N TYR A 38 -12.09 -3.70 -0.79
CA TYR A 38 -11.45 -3.39 -2.07
C TYR A 38 -10.30 -2.41 -1.86
N ASP A 39 -9.35 -2.41 -2.78
CA ASP A 39 -8.14 -1.58 -2.73
C ASP A 39 -8.21 -0.40 -3.70
N ILE A 40 -9.06 -0.50 -4.72
CA ILE A 40 -9.13 0.48 -5.81
C ILE A 40 -10.50 0.52 -6.47
N VAL A 41 -10.90 1.70 -6.91
CA VAL A 41 -12.09 1.93 -7.74
C VAL A 41 -11.62 2.22 -9.16
N ALA A 42 -11.79 1.26 -10.07
CA ALA A 42 -11.53 1.45 -11.48
C ALA A 42 -12.71 2.11 -12.20
N LYS A 43 -12.40 2.85 -13.26
CA LYS A 43 -13.36 3.38 -14.22
C LYS A 43 -13.70 2.31 -15.27
N GLN A 44 -14.43 2.73 -16.30
CA GLN A 44 -14.72 1.90 -17.47
C GLN A 44 -13.44 1.21 -17.99
N HIS A 45 -13.58 -0.02 -18.47
CA HIS A 45 -12.49 -0.86 -18.97
C HIS A 45 -11.40 -1.24 -17.94
N GLY A 46 -11.64 -1.08 -16.64
CA GLY A 46 -10.68 -1.49 -15.61
C GLY A 46 -9.49 -0.55 -15.45
N LEU A 47 -9.59 0.67 -15.99
CA LEU A 47 -8.56 1.70 -15.88
C LEU A 47 -8.60 2.37 -14.49
N VAL A 48 -7.42 2.66 -13.98
CA VAL A 48 -7.20 3.36 -12.72
C VAL A 48 -6.44 4.65 -12.96
N GLU A 49 -6.82 5.69 -12.23
CA GLU A 49 -6.28 7.04 -12.39
C GLU A 49 -5.30 7.37 -11.28
N ALA A 50 -4.36 8.27 -11.59
CA ALA A 50 -3.40 8.83 -10.65
C ALA A 50 -4.04 9.90 -9.74
N LYS A 51 -5.08 9.52 -8.98
CA LYS A 51 -5.91 10.44 -8.18
C LYS A 51 -5.09 11.30 -7.22
N ALA A 52 -4.01 10.76 -6.69
CA ALA A 52 -3.16 11.46 -5.73
C ALA A 52 -2.39 12.65 -6.33
N LEU A 53 -2.29 12.73 -7.67
CA LEU A 53 -1.68 13.88 -8.33
C LEU A 53 -2.58 15.12 -8.36
N ASP A 54 -3.85 14.99 -7.95
CA ASP A 54 -4.77 16.11 -7.72
C ASP A 54 -5.33 16.04 -6.28
N PRO A 55 -4.54 16.42 -5.25
CA PRO A 55 -4.94 16.29 -3.85
C PRO A 55 -6.30 16.93 -3.47
N PRO A 56 -6.69 18.10 -4.00
CA PRO A 56 -8.00 18.68 -3.75
C PRO A 56 -9.20 17.78 -4.10
N THR A 57 -9.04 16.89 -5.10
CA THR A 57 -10.11 15.98 -5.57
C THR A 57 -9.89 14.54 -5.13
N TYR A 58 -8.88 14.29 -4.30
CA TYR A 58 -8.48 12.94 -3.92
C TYR A 58 -9.56 12.18 -3.12
N VAL A 59 -9.90 10.98 -3.63
CA VAL A 59 -10.81 10.03 -2.98
C VAL A 59 -10.19 8.63 -2.93
N ALA A 60 -9.93 8.17 -1.72
CA ALA A 60 -9.48 6.82 -1.38
C ALA A 60 -10.60 5.77 -1.53
N PRO A 61 -10.28 4.46 -1.65
CA PRO A 61 -8.94 3.90 -1.81
C PRO A 61 -8.48 3.92 -3.28
N ASN A 62 -7.16 3.90 -3.48
CA ASN A 62 -6.59 3.95 -4.83
C ASN A 62 -5.26 3.18 -4.97
N GLY A 63 -5.04 2.13 -4.17
CA GLY A 63 -3.80 1.36 -4.27
C GLY A 63 -3.53 0.35 -3.16
N ALA A 64 -2.31 -0.17 -3.18
CA ALA A 64 -1.86 -1.22 -2.27
C ALA A 64 -1.57 -0.63 -0.88
N SER A 65 -2.41 -0.94 0.11
CA SER A 65 -2.21 -0.57 1.51
C SER A 65 -0.83 -0.99 2.04
N MET A 66 -0.23 -0.08 2.80
CA MET A 66 1.02 -0.23 3.53
C MET A 66 0.96 0.58 4.84
N GLY A 67 1.88 0.32 5.77
CA GLY A 67 1.97 1.10 7.01
C GLY A 67 3.36 1.01 7.65
N PRO A 68 3.76 1.99 8.48
CA PRO A 68 4.97 1.89 9.29
C PRO A 68 4.81 0.80 10.36
N ASN A 69 5.83 0.55 11.17
CA ASN A 69 5.73 -0.35 12.34
C ASN A 69 4.86 0.28 13.46
N SER A 70 3.57 0.40 13.19
CA SER A 70 2.56 0.94 14.10
C SER A 70 1.84 -0.15 14.90
N VAL A 71 1.06 0.24 15.90
CA VAL A 71 0.18 -0.68 16.65
C VAL A 71 -0.78 -1.41 15.71
N TYR A 72 -1.37 -0.71 14.73
CA TYR A 72 -2.23 -1.33 13.73
C TYR A 72 -1.44 -2.30 12.83
N GLN A 73 -0.26 -1.92 12.34
CA GLN A 73 0.55 -2.80 11.50
C GLN A 73 0.97 -4.09 12.24
N GLN A 74 1.38 -3.97 13.51
CA GLN A 74 1.68 -5.09 14.40
C GLN A 74 0.48 -6.05 14.53
N SER A 75 -0.71 -5.50 14.79
CA SER A 75 -1.93 -6.31 14.84
C SER A 75 -2.31 -6.94 13.49
N LEU A 76 -1.97 -6.27 12.37
CA LEU A 76 -2.21 -6.73 11.02
C LEU A 76 -1.37 -7.98 10.73
N VAL A 77 -0.07 -7.91 11.01
CA VAL A 77 0.86 -9.02 10.83
C VAL A 77 0.55 -10.17 11.79
N SER A 78 0.32 -9.88 13.07
CA SER A 78 0.16 -10.92 14.11
C SER A 78 -1.11 -11.74 13.98
N TRP A 79 -2.29 -11.11 13.82
CA TRP A 79 -3.55 -11.86 13.90
C TRP A 79 -4.68 -11.39 12.98
N ARG A 80 -4.71 -10.11 12.54
CA ARG A 80 -5.83 -9.62 11.72
C ARG A 80 -5.76 -10.12 10.28
N PHE A 81 -4.58 -10.12 9.67
CA PHE A 81 -4.42 -10.55 8.29
C PHE A 81 -4.54 -12.08 8.20
N ARG A 82 -5.54 -12.56 7.47
CA ARG A 82 -5.80 -13.98 7.25
C ARG A 82 -5.19 -14.42 5.93
N GLY A 83 -4.53 -15.57 5.93
CA GLY A 83 -3.84 -16.14 4.78
C GLY A 83 -2.98 -17.32 5.21
N SER A 84 -2.75 -18.25 4.30
CA SER A 84 -1.88 -19.41 4.53
C SER A 84 -0.41 -19.14 4.20
N ASP A 85 -0.12 -18.10 3.41
CA ASP A 85 1.22 -17.75 2.94
C ASP A 85 1.48 -16.26 3.21
N VAL A 86 1.46 -15.88 4.49
CA VAL A 86 1.57 -14.47 4.88
C VAL A 86 3.02 -14.03 4.88
N ILE A 87 3.32 -13.05 4.03
CA ILE A 87 4.60 -12.38 3.96
C ILE A 87 4.46 -10.90 4.27
N VAL A 88 5.57 -10.30 4.70
CA VAL A 88 5.69 -8.86 4.93
C VAL A 88 6.84 -8.33 4.08
N TYR A 89 6.53 -7.43 3.15
CA TYR A 89 7.54 -6.63 2.46
C TYR A 89 7.88 -5.44 3.34
N SER A 90 9.16 -5.23 3.64
CA SER A 90 9.68 -4.04 4.31
C SER A 90 10.50 -3.20 3.34
N VAL A 91 9.99 -2.02 2.99
CA VAL A 91 10.67 -1.09 2.09
C VAL A 91 11.45 -0.08 2.93
N PRO A 92 12.79 0.00 2.80
CA PRO A 92 13.60 0.94 3.57
C PRO A 92 13.23 2.41 3.33
N LYS A 93 13.49 3.25 4.34
CA LYS A 93 13.49 4.69 4.16
C LYS A 93 14.46 5.06 3.05
N GLY A 94 14.03 5.98 2.18
CA GLY A 94 14.88 6.49 1.12
C GLY A 94 14.87 5.63 -0.15
N THR A 95 14.08 4.58 -0.25
CA THR A 95 13.87 3.88 -1.51
C THR A 95 13.13 4.79 -2.50
N SER A 96 13.69 5.00 -3.69
CA SER A 96 13.05 5.76 -4.77
C SER A 96 11.98 4.92 -5.47
N LEU A 97 10.87 5.55 -5.84
CA LEU A 97 9.84 4.93 -6.66
C LEU A 97 10.13 5.15 -8.15
N PRO A 98 9.69 4.21 -9.02
CA PRO A 98 9.61 4.48 -10.45
C PRO A 98 8.61 5.61 -10.74
N ASP A 99 8.77 6.27 -11.90
CA ASP A 99 7.99 7.46 -12.26
C ASP A 99 6.47 7.21 -12.36
N ASP A 100 6.09 5.95 -12.59
CA ASP A 100 4.71 5.49 -12.73
C ASP A 100 4.05 5.06 -11.39
N LEU A 101 4.76 5.16 -10.26
CA LEU A 101 4.24 4.91 -8.92
C LEU A 101 4.47 6.10 -7.98
N VAL A 102 3.53 6.28 -7.05
CA VAL A 102 3.65 7.18 -5.91
C VAL A 102 3.29 6.45 -4.62
N LEU A 103 3.93 6.85 -3.52
CA LEU A 103 3.51 6.48 -2.17
C LEU A 103 2.66 7.62 -1.63
N VAL A 104 1.45 7.32 -1.20
CA VAL A 104 0.49 8.30 -0.68
C VAL A 104 0.25 8.03 0.79
N HIS A 105 0.46 9.04 1.62
CA HIS A 105 0.02 9.06 3.02
C HIS A 105 -1.38 9.65 3.06
N GLU A 106 -2.37 8.82 3.40
CA GLU A 106 -3.77 9.23 3.33
C GLU A 106 -4.28 9.77 4.67
N ARG A 107 -4.00 9.05 5.76
CA ARG A 107 -4.36 9.44 7.12
C ARG A 107 -3.61 8.59 8.13
N THR A 108 -3.33 9.17 9.29
CA THR A 108 -2.76 8.49 10.46
C THR A 108 -1.51 7.66 10.12
N ASP A 109 -1.56 6.32 10.17
CA ASP A 109 -0.47 5.42 9.79
C ASP A 109 -0.66 4.75 8.42
N HIS A 110 -1.73 5.11 7.68
CA HIS A 110 -2.08 4.46 6.43
C HIS A 110 -1.37 5.10 5.23
N TYR A 111 -0.55 4.29 4.58
CA TYR A 111 0.08 4.58 3.31
C TYR A 111 -0.48 3.66 2.23
N SER A 112 -0.33 4.06 0.97
CA SER A 112 -0.57 3.14 -0.14
C SER A 112 0.32 3.43 -1.35
N LEU A 113 0.75 2.37 -2.03
CA LEU A 113 1.36 2.48 -3.36
C LEU A 113 0.25 2.61 -4.39
N GLN A 114 0.31 3.69 -5.17
CA GLN A 114 -0.72 4.12 -6.10
C GLN A 114 -0.12 4.41 -7.48
N PRO A 115 -0.95 4.39 -8.54
CA PRO A 115 -0.49 4.78 -9.87
C PRO A 115 -0.15 6.27 -9.90
N ALA A 116 0.90 6.63 -10.64
CA ALA A 116 1.27 8.00 -10.98
C ALA A 116 0.89 8.39 -12.42
N GLU A 117 0.32 7.45 -13.17
CA GLU A 117 -0.24 7.64 -14.50
C GLU A 117 -1.45 6.72 -14.68
N GLN A 118 -2.25 6.92 -15.73
CA GLN A 118 -3.37 6.04 -16.00
C GLN A 118 -2.89 4.66 -16.45
N MET A 119 -3.40 3.59 -15.85
CA MET A 119 -3.07 2.21 -16.23
C MET A 119 -4.20 1.24 -15.90
N THR A 120 -4.08 -0.03 -16.25
CA THR A 120 -5.02 -1.08 -15.81
C THR A 120 -4.69 -1.54 -14.39
N ILE A 121 -5.68 -2.10 -13.68
CA ILE A 121 -5.45 -2.71 -12.34
C ILE A 121 -4.36 -3.80 -12.40
N ASP A 122 -4.33 -4.60 -13.46
CA ASP A 122 -3.36 -5.69 -13.62
C ASP A 122 -1.94 -5.15 -13.84
N ASN A 123 -1.80 -4.08 -14.63
CA ASN A 123 -0.52 -3.39 -14.80
C ASN A 123 -0.04 -2.81 -13.48
N LEU A 124 -0.92 -2.15 -12.73
CA LEU A 124 -0.57 -1.59 -11.41
C LEU A 124 -0.15 -2.69 -10.42
N SER A 125 -0.89 -3.80 -10.37
CA SER A 125 -0.58 -4.96 -9.52
C SER A 125 0.79 -5.57 -9.87
N THR A 126 1.10 -5.64 -11.16
CA THR A 126 2.38 -6.14 -11.69
C THR A 126 3.53 -5.20 -11.30
N LYS A 127 3.40 -3.90 -11.58
CA LYS A 127 4.42 -2.89 -11.24
C LYS A 127 4.71 -2.83 -9.75
N ILE A 128 3.67 -2.87 -8.91
CA ILE A 128 3.85 -2.93 -7.44
C ILE A 128 4.58 -4.21 -7.03
N THR A 129 4.23 -5.35 -7.62
CA THR A 129 4.89 -6.62 -7.33
C THR A 129 6.37 -6.57 -7.69
N GLU A 130 6.70 -6.09 -8.88
CA GLU A 130 8.08 -5.95 -9.37
C GLU A 130 8.88 -5.00 -8.49
N PHE A 131 8.31 -3.82 -8.18
CA PHE A 131 8.93 -2.85 -7.29
C PHE A 131 9.27 -3.45 -5.92
N LEU A 132 8.31 -4.13 -5.28
CA LEU A 132 8.52 -4.72 -3.95
C LEU A 132 9.54 -5.85 -3.99
N ARG A 133 9.52 -6.71 -5.02
CA ARG A 133 10.51 -7.78 -5.17
C ARG A 133 11.93 -7.26 -5.32
N ALA A 134 12.10 -6.15 -6.03
CA ALA A 134 13.42 -5.57 -6.27
C ALA A 134 13.94 -4.73 -5.09
N ASN A 135 13.06 -4.10 -4.31
CA ASN A 135 13.48 -3.04 -3.37
C ASN A 135 13.11 -3.29 -1.90
N ALA A 136 12.38 -4.36 -1.58
CA ALA A 136 11.96 -4.66 -0.22
C ALA A 136 12.69 -5.88 0.35
N LYS A 137 12.92 -5.86 1.67
CA LYS A 137 13.23 -7.08 2.41
C LYS A 137 11.95 -7.86 2.63
N VAL A 138 11.98 -9.16 2.34
CA VAL A 138 10.84 -10.06 2.53
C VAL A 138 10.99 -10.83 3.83
N PHE A 139 9.93 -10.88 4.62
CA PHE A 139 9.84 -11.64 5.85
C PHE A 139 8.63 -12.58 5.80
N THR A 140 8.73 -13.75 6.43
CA THR A 140 7.54 -14.44 6.93
C THR A 140 6.93 -13.66 8.10
N ARG A 141 5.70 -13.99 8.48
CA ARG A 141 5.07 -13.43 9.70
C ARG A 141 5.98 -13.56 10.93
N GLU A 142 6.51 -14.75 11.18
CA GLU A 142 7.32 -15.05 12.37
C GLU A 142 8.63 -14.28 12.34
N GLN A 143 9.27 -14.20 11.17
CA GLN A 143 10.50 -13.44 10.99
C GLN A 143 10.28 -11.94 11.23
N TRP A 144 9.18 -11.39 10.73
CA TRP A 144 8.85 -9.98 10.92
C TRP A 144 8.57 -9.69 12.40
N LEU A 145 7.74 -10.49 13.08
CA LEU A 145 7.45 -10.31 14.51
C LEU A 145 8.70 -10.46 15.39
N LYS A 146 9.66 -11.31 14.99
CA LYS A 146 10.96 -11.42 15.67
C LYS A 146 11.84 -10.19 15.45
N ALA A 147 11.83 -9.63 14.23
CA ALA A 147 12.62 -8.45 13.88
C ALA A 147 12.04 -7.14 14.45
N TYR A 148 10.71 -7.09 14.59
CA TYR A 148 9.95 -5.95 15.09
C TYR A 148 9.06 -6.42 16.26
N PRO A 149 9.62 -6.59 17.47
CA PRO A 149 8.88 -7.15 18.60
C PRO A 149 7.78 -6.23 19.12
N GLU A 150 7.94 -4.91 18.96
CA GLU A 150 7.01 -3.89 19.44
C GLU A 150 6.80 -2.79 18.39
N ALA A 151 5.65 -2.11 18.48
CA ALA A 151 5.37 -0.95 17.64
C ALA A 151 6.29 0.22 18.00
N THR A 152 6.81 0.90 16.99
CA THR A 152 7.61 2.12 17.14
C THR A 152 6.84 3.39 16.82
N GLU A 153 5.62 3.26 16.28
CA GLU A 153 4.75 4.38 15.94
C GLU A 153 3.31 4.17 16.44
N SER A 154 2.61 5.27 16.70
CA SER A 154 1.16 5.25 16.94
C SER A 154 0.39 5.07 15.63
N SER A 155 -0.85 4.62 15.74
CA SER A 155 -1.77 4.47 14.62
C SER A 155 -2.54 5.73 14.26
#